data_AF-A0AAE4CP71-F1
#
_entry.id   AF-A0AAE4CP71-F1
#
_cell.length_a   1.000
_cell.length_b   1.000
_cell.length_c   1.000
_cell.angle_alpha   90.00
_cell.angle_beta   90.00
_cell.angle_gamma   90.00
#
_symmetry.space_group_name_H-M   'P 1'
#
loop_
_entity.id
_entity.type
_entity.pdbx_description
1 polymer ?
#
loop_
_entity_poly.entity_id
_entity_poly.type
_entity_poly.pdbx_seq_one_letter_code
_entity_poly.pdbx_strand_id
1 'polypeptide(L)'
;MALNEIALYQAQRSLLLDAAAVLRRRYVRGVGRGDGLPAAAAEGLSNFLEGIARSEPALHNADLNEAIALAHRLIDDDHPEHSRLWPA
;
A
#
# COMPACT_ATOMS: atom_id res chain seq x y z
N MET A 1 20.65 12.73 -9.09
CA MET A 1 19.49 11.84 -9.23
C MET A 1 18.93 12.04 -10.62
N ALA A 2 18.88 10.99 -11.43
CA ALA A 2 18.36 11.07 -12.80
C ALA A 2 16.82 11.25 -12.78
N LEU A 3 16.25 11.86 -13.82
CA LEU A 3 14.79 12.05 -13.93
C LEU A 3 14.00 10.73 -13.77
N ASN A 4 14.56 9.62 -14.24
CA ASN A 4 13.96 8.28 -14.11
C ASN A 4 13.89 7.80 -12.66
N GLU A 5 14.90 8.12 -11.84
CA GLU A 5 14.91 7.76 -10.42
C GLU A 5 13.85 8.57 -9.66
N ILE A 6 13.70 9.86 -9.96
CA ILE A 6 12.64 10.71 -9.38
C ILE A 6 11.26 10.14 -9.71
N ALA A 7 11.02 9.77 -10.97
CA ALA A 7 9.74 9.21 -11.40
C ALA A 7 9.45 7.87 -10.70
N LEU A 8 10.45 7.00 -10.57
CA LEU A 8 10.32 5.73 -9.87
C LEU A 8 9.96 5.94 -8.39
N TYR A 9 10.68 6.82 -7.69
CA TYR A 9 10.38 7.14 -6.28
C TYR A 9 8.96 7.69 -6.10
N GLN A 10 8.51 8.57 -7.00
CA GLN A 10 7.15 9.10 -6.95
C GLN A 10 6.09 8.03 -7.21
N ALA A 11 6.35 7.10 -8.11
CA ALA A 11 5.46 5.98 -8.39
C ALA A 11 5.36 5.02 -7.19
N GLN A 12 6.49 4.63 -6.61
CA GLN A 12 6.54 3.79 -5.40
C GLN A 12 5.84 4.47 -4.22
N ARG A 13 6.06 5.77 -4.03
CA ARG A 13 5.37 6.53 -2.99
C ARG A 13 3.86 6.53 -3.19
N SER A 14 3.39 6.75 -4.42
CA SER A 14 1.95 6.74 -4.74
C SER A 14 1.34 5.36 -4.48
N LEU A 15 2.02 4.30 -4.90
CA LEU A 15 1.59 2.91 -4.69
C LEU A 15 1.35 2.60 -3.19
N LEU A 16 2.30 2.96 -2.33
CA LEU A 16 2.21 2.72 -0.89
C LEU A 16 1.03 3.48 -0.26
N LEU A 17 0.80 4.73 -0.68
CA LEU A 17 -0.34 5.53 -0.21
C LEU A 17 -1.68 4.97 -0.68
N ASP A 18 -1.76 4.52 -1.92
CA ASP A 18 -2.97 3.91 -2.48
C ASP A 18 -3.32 2.61 -1.75
N ALA A 19 -2.33 1.76 -1.48
CA ALA A 19 -2.52 0.54 -0.70
C ALA A 19 -3.01 0.83 0.74
N ALA A 20 -2.45 1.85 1.40
CA ALA A 20 -2.91 2.28 2.71
C ALA A 20 -4.36 2.78 2.70
N ALA A 21 -4.74 3.55 1.68
CA ALA A 21 -6.10 4.05 1.51
C ALA A 21 -7.11 2.91 1.28
N VAL A 22 -6.72 1.90 0.50
CA VAL A 22 -7.50 0.68 0.28
C VAL A 22 -7.76 -0.05 1.60
N LEU A 23 -6.71 -0.30 2.39
CA LEU A 23 -6.82 -0.97 3.69
C LEU A 23 -7.82 -0.28 4.61
N ARG A 24 -7.74 1.06 4.70
CA ARG A 24 -8.64 1.84 5.55
C ARG A 24 -10.08 1.80 5.09
N ARG A 25 -10.34 1.86 3.78
CA ARG A 25 -11.71 1.81 3.26
C ARG A 25 -12.37 0.45 3.52
N ARG A 26 -11.63 -0.65 3.34
CA ARG A 26 -12.23 -1.99 3.37
C ARG A 26 -12.30 -2.57 4.77
N TYR A 27 -11.17 -2.57 5.46
CA TYR A 27 -11.01 -3.34 6.69
C TYR A 27 -11.23 -2.49 7.94
N VAL A 28 -10.93 -1.18 7.88
CA VAL A 28 -11.19 -0.27 9.02
C VAL A 28 -12.63 0.27 8.98
N ARG A 29 -13.11 0.69 7.82
CA ARG A 29 -14.48 1.23 7.66
C ARG A 29 -15.54 0.16 7.34
N GLY A 30 -15.15 -1.11 7.24
CA GLY A 30 -16.07 -2.23 7.07
C GLY A 30 -16.84 -2.25 5.74
N VAL A 31 -16.27 -1.67 4.67
CA VAL A 31 -16.94 -1.58 3.36
C VAL A 31 -16.81 -2.91 2.56
N GLY A 32 -16.12 -3.93 3.09
CA GLY A 32 -15.92 -5.26 2.49
C GLY A 32 -16.48 -6.42 3.33
N ARG A 33 -16.72 -7.58 2.69
CA ARG A 33 -17.23 -8.81 3.34
C ARG A 33 -16.24 -9.33 4.39
N GLY A 34 -16.63 -9.17 5.66
CA GLY A 34 -16.70 -10.21 6.71
C GLY A 34 -15.47 -11.03 7.15
N ASP A 35 -14.40 -11.17 6.37
CA ASP A 35 -13.57 -12.38 6.48
C ASP A 35 -12.05 -12.14 6.63
N GLY A 36 -11.51 -10.97 6.26
CA GLY A 36 -10.09 -10.93 5.85
C GLY A 36 -9.03 -10.41 6.84
N LEU A 37 -9.33 -9.42 7.69
CA LEU A 37 -8.31 -8.81 8.56
C LEU A 37 -8.98 -8.00 9.68
N PRO A 38 -8.55 -8.12 10.97
CA PRO A 38 -9.07 -7.28 12.04
C PRO A 38 -8.81 -5.79 11.78
N ALA A 39 -9.76 -4.91 12.11
CA ALA A 39 -9.64 -3.47 11.88
C ALA A 39 -8.34 -2.86 12.47
N ALA A 40 -7.94 -3.29 13.66
CA ALA A 40 -6.69 -2.85 14.28
C ALA A 40 -5.43 -3.28 13.50
N ALA A 41 -5.44 -4.48 12.92
CA ALA A 41 -4.34 -4.96 12.08
C ALA A 41 -4.29 -4.20 10.74
N ALA A 42 -5.45 -3.92 10.15
CA ALA A 42 -5.56 -3.09 8.96
C ALA A 42 -5.09 -1.65 9.19
N GLU A 43 -5.43 -1.08 10.35
CA GLU A 43 -4.99 0.25 10.74
C GLU A 43 -3.47 0.30 10.92
N GLY A 44 -2.91 -0.67 11.66
CA GLY A 44 -1.46 -0.81 11.82
C GLY A 44 -0.72 -0.93 10.49
N LEU A 45 -1.20 -1.79 9.58
CA LEU A 45 -0.59 -1.95 8.27
C LEU A 45 -0.74 -0.71 7.38
N SER A 46 -1.89 -0.04 7.42
CA SER A 46 -2.09 1.20 6.67
C SER A 46 -1.15 2.32 7.14
N ASN A 47 -0.93 2.43 8.45
CA ASN A 47 -0.03 3.41 9.03
C ASN A 47 1.44 3.10 8.71
N PHE A 48 1.81 1.82 8.69
CA PHE A 48 3.14 1.37 8.27
C PHE A 48 3.45 1.77 6.83
N LEU A 49 2.55 1.47 5.88
CA LEU A 49 2.73 1.81 4.47
C LEU A 49 2.82 3.33 4.24
N GLU A 50 1.97 4.12 4.92
CA GLU A 50 2.08 5.58 4.86
C GLU A 50 3.38 6.11 5.47
N GLY A 51 3.83 5.51 6.57
CA GLY A 51 5.08 5.91 7.21
C GLY A 51 6.29 5.69 6.30
N ILE A 52 6.34 4.57 5.58
CA ILE A 52 7.38 4.33 4.56
C ILE A 52 7.28 5.38 3.44
N ALA A 53 6.07 5.64 2.93
CA ALA A 53 5.85 6.64 1.88
C ALA A 53 6.22 8.09 2.30
N ARG A 54 6.28 8.36 3.60
CA ARG A 54 6.68 9.65 4.19
C ARG A 54 8.14 9.67 4.64
N SER A 55 8.87 8.56 4.48
CA SER A 55 10.23 8.40 4.99
C SER A 55 10.32 8.67 6.50
N GLU A 56 9.37 8.15 7.27
CA GLU A 56 9.35 8.30 8.72
C GLU A 56 10.62 7.69 9.34
N PRO A 57 11.37 8.42 10.19
CA PRO A 57 12.66 7.95 10.71
C PRO A 57 12.59 6.61 11.44
N ALA A 58 11.47 6.31 12.10
CA ALA A 58 11.24 5.06 12.81
C ALA A 58 11.21 3.83 11.88
N LEU A 59 11.03 4.04 10.57
CA LEU A 59 10.89 2.99 9.55
C LEU A 59 12.07 2.96 8.58
N HIS A 60 13.17 3.66 8.85
CA HIS A 60 14.37 3.64 7.99
C HIS A 60 14.99 2.25 7.82
N ASN A 61 14.77 1.34 8.78
CA ASN A 61 15.24 -0.05 8.69
C ASN A 61 14.19 -1.00 8.09
N ALA A 62 13.02 -0.51 7.71
CA ALA A 62 12.00 -1.33 7.07
C ALA A 62 12.42 -1.71 5.65
N ASP A 63 12.12 -2.93 5.24
CA ASP A 63 12.39 -3.39 3.88
C ASP A 63 11.40 -2.73 2.90
N LEU A 64 11.90 -1.77 2.14
CA LEU A 64 11.11 -1.05 1.14
C LEU A 64 10.63 -1.98 0.01
N ASN A 65 11.42 -2.98 -0.39
CA ASN A 65 11.04 -3.89 -1.46
C ASN A 65 9.90 -4.80 -1.00
N GLU A 66 9.96 -5.28 0.25
CA GLU A 66 8.87 -6.05 0.83
C GLU A 66 7.59 -5.22 0.94
N ALA A 67 7.69 -3.95 1.36
CA ALA A 67 6.54 -3.05 1.43
C ALA A 67 5.91 -2.79 0.05
N ILE A 68 6.74 -2.61 -0.99
CA ILE A 68 6.28 -2.43 -2.37
C ILE A 68 5.61 -3.72 -2.89
N ALA A 69 6.23 -4.89 -2.66
CA ALA A 69 5.66 -6.17 -3.08
C ALA A 69 4.31 -6.44 -2.39
N LEU A 70 4.22 -6.12 -1.09
CA LEU A 70 2.97 -6.22 -0.34
C LEU A 70 1.92 -5.25 -0.86
N ALA A 71 2.28 -4.01 -1.18
CA ALA A 71 1.36 -3.02 -1.73
C ALA A 71 0.81 -3.45 -3.09
N HIS A 72 1.66 -4.02 -3.96
CA HIS A 72 1.21 -4.66 -5.19
C HIS A 72 0.21 -5.78 -4.90
N ARG A 73 0.53 -6.69 -3.99
CA ARG A 73 -0.38 -7.78 -3.62
C ARG A 73 -1.74 -7.26 -3.12
N LEU A 74 -1.74 -6.27 -2.22
CA LEU A 74 -2.97 -5.70 -1.67
C LEU A 74 -3.85 -4.98 -2.71
N ILE A 75 -3.24 -4.42 -3.75
CA ILE A 75 -3.97 -3.75 -4.83
C ILE A 75 -4.41 -4.76 -5.89
N ASP A 76 -3.52 -5.67 -6.29
CA ASP A 76 -3.68 -6.59 -7.42
C ASP A 76 -4.42 -7.89 -7.05
N ASP A 77 -4.03 -8.60 -5.97
CA ASP A 77 -4.67 -9.88 -5.57
C ASP A 77 -6.06 -9.65 -4.98
N ASP A 78 -6.26 -8.54 -4.27
CA ASP A 78 -7.50 -8.30 -3.55
C ASP A 78 -8.56 -7.69 -4.50
N HIS A 79 -8.16 -6.88 -5.51
CA HIS A 79 -9.10 -6.17 -6.40
C HIS A 79 -8.55 -5.94 -7.83
N PRO A 80 -8.65 -6.96 -8.72
CA PRO A 80 -8.17 -6.88 -10.10
C PRO A 80 -8.78 -5.72 -10.90
N GLU A 81 -9.97 -5.22 -10.54
CA GLU A 81 -10.64 -4.10 -11.21
C GLU A 81 -9.94 -2.74 -11.04
N HIS A 82 -9.00 -2.60 -10.10
CA HIS A 82 -8.21 -1.39 -9.90
C HIS A 82 -6.75 -1.56 -10.38
N SER A 83 -6.34 -2.78 -10.72
CA SER A 83 -5.00 -3.05 -11.22
C SER A 83 -4.87 -2.56 -12.67
N ARG A 84 -3.87 -1.72 -12.93
CA ARG A 84 -3.55 -1.29 -14.32
C ARG A 84 -2.94 -2.41 -15.18
N LEU A 85 -2.63 -3.56 -14.59
CA LEU A 85 -2.06 -4.72 -15.26
C LEU A 85 -3.12 -5.78 -15.62
N TRP A 86 -4.35 -5.66 -15.09
CA TRP A 86 -5.43 -6.59 -15.39
C TRP A 86 -6.23 -6.11 -16.62
N PRO A 87 -6.57 -7.01 -17.57
CA PRO A 87 -7.43 -6.63 -18.69
C PRO A 87 -8.84 -6.26 -18.19
N ALA A 88 -9.37 -5.16 -18.73
CA ALA A 88 -10.72 -4.66 -18.44
C ALA A 88 -11.82 -5.62 -18.92
#